data_AF-A0A7V3WF96-F1
#
_entry.id   AF-A0A7V3WF96-F1
#
_cell.length_a   1.000
_cell.length_b   1.000
_cell.length_c   1.000
_cell.angle_alpha   90.00
_cell.angle_beta   90.00
_cell.angle_gamma   90.00
#
_symmetry.space_group_name_H-M   'P 1'
#
loop_
_entity.id
_entity.type
_entity.pdbx_description
1 polymer ?
#
loop_
_entity_poly.entity_id
_entity_poly.type
_entity_poly.pdbx_seq_one_letter_code
_entity_poly.pdbx_strand_id
1 'polypeptide(L)' 'MPLEDISLRRALMHEVAKRPIDYSLLDIHVVHGVVYLRGIVRKLRGYDADPEQEVETLCRIFRQKPGIRQVVNEVTIRH' A
#
# COMPACT_ATOMS: atom_id res chain seq x y z
N MET A 1 -2.69 -6.81 -17.45
CA MET A 1 -2.58 -5.52 -16.76
C MET A 1 -2.00 -4.51 -17.75
N PRO A 2 -2.69 -3.39 -18.03
CA PRO A 2 -2.19 -2.30 -18.87
C PRO A 2 -0.82 -1.78 -18.41
N LEU A 3 -0.02 -1.21 -19.32
CA LEU A 3 1.31 -0.66 -18.99
C LEU A 3 1.24 0.44 -17.93
N GLU A 4 0.19 1.26 -17.96
CA GLU A 4 -0.09 2.31 -16.98
C GLU A 4 -0.33 1.75 -15.58
N ASP A 5 -1.11 0.66 -15.46
CA ASP A 5 -1.35 0.01 -14.18
C ASP A 5 -0.05 -0.60 -13.61
N ILE A 6 0.83 -1.11 -14.47
CA ILE A 6 2.15 -1.64 -14.06
C ILE A 6 3.05 -0.52 -13.52
N SER A 7 3.12 0.62 -14.22
CA SER A 7 3.95 1.76 -13.78
C SER A 7 3.42 2.37 -12.49
N LEU A 8 2.09 2.50 -12.37
CA LEU A 8 1.43 2.96 -11.17
C LEU A 8 1.71 2.01 -9.99
N ARG A 9 1.55 0.70 -10.17
CA ARG A 9 1.86 -0.29 -9.15
C ARG A 9 3.30 -0.18 -8.65
N ARG A 10 4.28 0.01 -9.55
CA ARG A 10 5.69 0.21 -9.16
C ARG A 10 5.87 1.47 -8.31
N ALA A 11 5.22 2.57 -8.69
CA ALA A 11 5.28 3.81 -7.92
C ALA A 11 4.65 3.65 -6.52
N LEU A 12 3.56 2.90 -6.39
CA LEU A 12 2.94 2.60 -5.09
C LEU A 12 3.83 1.73 -4.21
N MET A 13 4.40 0.67 -4.78
CA MET A 13 5.35 -0.18 -4.05
C MET A 13 6.57 0.60 -3.54
N HIS A 14 7.02 1.61 -4.30
CA HIS A 14 8.09 2.49 -3.86
C HIS A 14 7.70 3.33 -2.63
N GLU A 15 6.44 3.78 -2.51
CA GLU A 15 5.98 4.46 -1.30
C GLU A 15 5.85 3.51 -0.10
N VAL A 16 5.42 2.26 -0.33
CA VAL A 16 5.36 1.23 0.73
C VAL A 16 6.74 0.92 1.28
N ALA A 17 7.74 0.79 0.42
CA ALA A 17 9.11 0.45 0.82
C ALA A 17 9.78 1.51 1.73
N LYS A 18 9.26 2.75 1.76
CA LYS A 18 9.75 3.81 2.65
C LYS A 18 9.22 3.69 4.08
N ARG A 19 8.24 2.82 4.32
CA ARG A 19 7.50 2.74 5.57
C ARG A 19 8.12 1.69 6.50
N PRO A 20 8.21 1.97 7.82
CA PRO A 20 8.76 1.04 8.80
C PRO A 20 7.76 -0.07 9.21
N ILE A 21 7.20 -0.78 8.22
CA ILE A 21 6.25 -1.89 8.39
C ILE A 21 6.73 -3.14 7.68
N ASP A 22 6.35 -4.31 8.18
CA ASP A 22 6.53 -5.57 7.46
C ASP A 22 5.42 -5.73 6.44
N TYR A 23 5.77 -5.55 5.16
CA TYR A 23 4.89 -5.67 4.00
C TYR A 23 5.09 -6.98 3.23
N SER A 24 5.80 -7.97 3.80
CA SER A 24 6.14 -9.23 3.11
C SER A 24 4.90 -10.04 2.68
N LEU A 25 3.76 -9.82 3.35
CA LEU A 25 2.48 -10.45 3.07
C LEU A 25 1.42 -9.45 2.56
N LEU A 26 1.86 -8.26 2.14
CA LEU A 26 1.01 -7.26 1.49
C LEU A 26 1.04 -7.48 -0.02
N ASP A 27 -0.12 -7.63 -0.63
CA ASP A 27 -0.30 -7.58 -2.07
C ASP A 27 -0.94 -6.26 -2.50
N ILE A 28 -0.39 -5.66 -3.56
CA ILE A 28 -0.92 -4.45 -4.18
C ILE A 28 -1.20 -4.74 -5.64
N HIS A 29 -2.48 -4.59 -5.98
CA HIS A 29 -2.98 -4.79 -7.33
C HIS A 29 -3.67 -3.51 -7.84
N VAL A 30 -3.43 -3.17 -9.10
CA VAL A 30 -4.01 -1.98 -9.75
C VAL A 30 -4.78 -2.44 -10.97
N VAL A 31 -6.05 -2.07 -11.05
CA VAL A 31 -6.90 -2.38 -12.20
C VAL A 31 -7.70 -1.15 -12.56
N HIS A 32 -7.45 -0.61 -13.75
CA HIS A 32 -8.13 0.57 -14.26
C HIS A 32 -8.11 1.73 -13.25
N GLY A 33 -6.97 2.00 -12.61
CA GLY A 33 -6.85 3.07 -11.61
C GLY A 33 -7.55 2.82 -10.27
N VAL A 34 -8.03 1.59 -9.99
CA VAL A 34 -8.45 1.16 -8.65
C VAL A 34 -7.32 0.36 -8.02
N VAL A 35 -6.88 0.80 -6.84
CA VAL A 35 -5.83 0.12 -6.05
C VAL A 35 -6.49 -0.77 -5.01
N TYR A 36 -6.10 -2.04 -4.99
CA TYR A 36 -6.46 -2.99 -3.94
C TYR A 36 -5.23 -3.26 -3.08
N LEU A 37 -5.33 -2.98 -1.78
CA LEU A 37 -4.34 -3.37 -0.78
C LEU A 37 -4.91 -4.55 0.00
N ARG A 38 -4.22 -5.69 -0.05
CA ARG A 38 -4.69 -6.95 0.53
C ARG A 38 -3.60 -7.65 1.31
N GLY A 39 -4.00 -8.48 2.26
CA GLY A 39 -3.09 -9.35 3.00
C GLY A 39 -2.81 -8.83 4.39
N ILE A 40 -1.59 -9.06 4.88
CA ILE A 40 -1.24 -8.84 6.28
C ILE A 40 -0.09 -7.85 6.38
N VAL A 41 -0.26 -6.84 7.24
CA VAL A 41 0.80 -5.92 7.62
C VAL A 41 1.12 -6.11 9.10
N ARG A 42 2.41 -6.10 9.44
CA ARG A 42 2.89 -6.24 10.82
C ARG A 42 3.85 -5.11 11.19
N LYS A 43 4.06 -4.94 12.49
CA LYS A 43 5.10 -4.05 12.99
C LYS A 43 6.47 -4.60 12.61
N LEU A 44 7.30 -3.76 11.99
CA LEU A 44 8.69 -4.12 11.72
C LEU A 44 9.48 -4.10 13.03
N ARG A 45 10.24 -5.17 13.30
CA ARG A 45 11.01 -5.29 14.54
C ARG A 45 12.07 -4.17 14.63
N GLY A 46 12.20 -3.58 15.81
CA GLY A 46 13.18 -2.52 16.08
C GLY A 46 12.73 -1.11 15.66
N TYR A 47 11.53 -0.96 15.08
CA TYR A 47 10.95 0.33 14.77
C TYR A 47 9.79 0.63 15.71
N ASP A 48 9.67 1.89 16.15
CA ASP A 48 8.51 2.36 16.89
C ASP A 48 7.48 2.98 15.95
N ALA A 49 6.91 2.15 15.08
CA ALA A 49 5.84 2.54 14.18
C ALA A 49 4.56 1.79 14.51
N ASP A 50 3.44 2.49 14.33
CA ASP A 50 2.10 1.90 14.37
C ASP A 50 1.70 1.48 12.95
N PRO A 51 1.59 0.18 12.66
CA PRO A 51 1.20 -0.29 11.34
C PRO A 51 -0.13 0.26 10.85
N GLU A 52 -1.07 0.57 11.75
CA GLU A 52 -2.37 1.13 11.40
C GLU A 52 -2.23 2.54 10.83
N GLN A 53 -1.48 3.40 11.52
CA GLN A 53 -1.21 4.77 11.08
C GLN A 53 -0.40 4.80 9.77
N GLU A 54 0.54 3.88 9.59
CA GLU A 54 1.33 3.78 8.36
C GLU A 54 0.47 3.35 7.16
N VAL A 55 -0.42 2.36 7.34
CA VAL A 55 -1.36 1.93 6.30
C VAL A 55 -2.36 3.03 5.97
N GLU A 56 -2.86 3.78 6.96
CA GLU A 56 -3.74 4.92 6.72
C GLU A 56 -3.02 6.02 5.92
N THR A 57 -1.77 6.33 6.30
CA THR A 57 -0.92 7.30 5.61
C THR A 57 -0.66 6.89 4.16
N LEU A 58 -0.37 5.61 3.91
CA LEU A 58 -0.24 5.06 2.56
C LEU A 58 -1.53 5.25 1.76
N CYS A 59 -2.70 4.92 2.33
CA CYS A 59 -3.98 5.11 1.65
C CYS A 59 -4.22 6.58 1.28
N ARG A 60 -3.86 7.53 2.15
CA ARG A 60 -3.96 8.97 1.86
C ARG A 60 -3.03 9.38 0.71
N ILE A 61 -1.77 8.94 0.71
CA ILE A 61 -0.80 9.21 -0.35
C ILE A 61 -1.27 8.62 -1.69
N PHE A 62 -1.82 7.41 -1.67
CA PHE A 62 -2.27 6.72 -2.89
C PHE A 62 -3.41 7.49 -3.54
N ARG A 63 -4.40 7.96 -2.75
CA ARG A 63 -5.51 8.78 -3.26
C ARG A 63 -5.06 10.11 -3.88
N GLN A 64 -3.87 10.61 -3.54
CA GLN A 64 -3.33 11.85 -4.10
C GLN A 64 -2.55 11.65 -5.40
N LYS A 65 -2.22 10.41 -5.79
CA LYS A 65 -1.46 10.16 -7.02
C LYS A 65 -2.36 10.25 -8.26
N PRO A 66 -1.91 10.92 -9.34
CA PRO A 66 -2.63 10.94 -10.61
C PRO A 66 -2.87 9.53 -11.16
N GLY A 67 -4.05 9.32 -11.75
CA GLY A 67 -4.46 8.01 -12.29
C GLY A 67 -5.11 7.08 -11.27
N ILE A 68 -5.08 7.40 -9.98
CA ILE A 68 -5.85 6.68 -8.95
C ILE A 68 -7.25 7.29 -8.83
N ARG A 69 -8.25 6.45 -9.07
CA ARG A 69 -9.67 6.79 -8.91
C ARG A 69 -10.19 6.37 -7.54
N GLN A 70 -9.73 5.22 -7.05
CA GLN A 70 -10.18 4.65 -5.78
C GLN A 70 -9.09 3.79 -5.15
N VAL A 71 -9.10 3.75 -3.81
CA VAL A 71 -8.25 2.87 -3.00
C VAL A 71 -9.16 2.02 -2.11
N VAL A 72 -9.05 0.70 -2.26
CA VAL A 72 -9.73 -0.32 -1.47
C VAL A 72 -8.71 -0.93 -0.50
N ASN A 73 -8.95 -0.77 0.80
CA ASN A 73 -8.08 -1.29 1.85
C ASN A 73 -8.74 -2.50 2.52
N GLU A 74 -8.19 -3.68 2.29
CA GLU A 74 -8.59 -4.96 2.89
C GLU A 74 -7.41 -5.56 3.70
N VAL A 75 -6.50 -4.72 4.16
CA VAL A 75 -5.34 -5.14 4.94
C VAL A 75 -5.77 -5.54 6.35
N THR A 76 -5.30 -6.71 6.79
CA THR A 76 -5.39 -7.13 8.19
C THR A 76 -4.12 -6.74 8.92
N ILE A 77 -4.26 -6.00 10.00
CA ILE A 77 -3.13 -5.63 10.86
C ILE A 77 -2.92 -6.73 11.89
N ARG A 78 -1.68 -7.16 12.06
CA ARG A 78 -1.29 -8.14 13.08
C ARG A 78 -0.10 -7.64 13.88
N HIS A 79 -0.27 -7.63 15.20
CA HIS A 79 0.76 -7.23 16.17
C HIS A 79 1.75 -8.37 16.43
#